data_AF-A0A1Z8VHW5-F1
#
_entry.id   AF-A0A1Z8VHW5-F1
#
_cell.length_a   1.000
_cell.length_b   1.000
_cell.length_c   1.000
_cell.angle_alpha   90.00
_cell.angle_beta   90.00
_cell.angle_gamma   90.00
#
_symmetry.space_group_name_H-M   'P 1'
#
loop_
_entity.id
_entity.type
_entity.pdbx_description
1 polymer ?
#
loop_
_entity_poly.entity_id
_entity_poly.type
_entity_poly.pdbx_seq_one_letter_code
_entity_poly.pdbx_strand_id
1 'polypeptide(L)'
;MGKESGLKIQKEKGYSLLELLVTLGIIGILLSLLFVGFSYVQEKQNTKQALIEMAVLQTGIISYEADFGNYPNCPEKICTPGECLFLSMLGFHNAEGNLELPPYPTTLPVELFGFDQAKLDTAEIPELSHNDGDSLKLWLAQTLEQDPSFLDPWGNEYQYEYPRQDDAGGYRIYSLGPDGKTGDQFSKDDLFPN
;
A
#
# COMPACT_ATOMS: atom_id res chain seq x y z
N MET A 1 38.09 -3.44 -65.92
CA MET A 1 38.92 -3.07 -64.76
C MET A 1 38.07 -3.24 -63.51
N GLY A 2 37.99 -4.47 -62.96
CA GLY A 2 37.18 -4.79 -61.79
C GLY A 2 38.08 -5.29 -60.67
N LYS A 3 38.13 -4.57 -59.54
CA LYS A 3 38.91 -4.95 -58.35
C LYS A 3 38.08 -5.95 -57.54
N GLU A 4 38.52 -7.19 -57.47
CA GLU A 4 37.97 -8.16 -56.51
C GLU A 4 38.44 -7.77 -55.10
N SER A 5 37.58 -7.08 -54.36
CA SER A 5 37.77 -6.82 -52.94
C SER A 5 37.38 -8.08 -52.14
N GLY A 6 38.35 -8.96 -51.93
CA GLY A 6 38.19 -10.14 -51.08
C GLY A 6 37.87 -9.73 -49.63
N LEU A 7 36.67 -10.11 -49.15
CA LEU A 7 36.22 -9.90 -47.79
C LEU A 7 37.04 -10.81 -46.85
N LYS A 8 38.00 -10.24 -46.11
CA LYS A 8 38.74 -10.96 -45.06
C LYS A 8 37.80 -11.27 -43.90
N ILE A 9 37.34 -12.51 -43.79
CA ILE A 9 36.66 -12.98 -42.58
C ILE A 9 37.70 -13.04 -41.47
N GLN A 10 37.58 -12.13 -40.50
CA GLN A 10 38.43 -12.15 -39.32
C GLN A 10 38.04 -13.36 -38.46
N LYS A 11 39.05 -14.11 -38.02
CA LYS A 11 38.86 -15.26 -37.14
C LYS A 11 38.59 -14.72 -35.73
N GLU A 12 37.32 -14.54 -35.39
CA GLU A 12 36.87 -14.25 -34.02
C GLU A 12 37.33 -15.39 -33.10
N LYS A 13 38.06 -15.06 -32.03
CA LYS A 13 38.46 -16.05 -31.02
C LYS A 13 37.24 -16.35 -30.14
N GLY A 14 36.80 -17.60 -30.10
CA GLY A 14 35.75 -18.04 -29.18
C GLY A 14 36.26 -18.17 -27.75
N TYR A 15 35.40 -17.91 -26.76
CA TYR A 15 35.69 -18.14 -25.35
C TYR A 15 35.88 -19.63 -25.05
N SER A 16 36.78 -19.94 -24.12
CA SER A 16 36.94 -21.32 -23.66
C SER A 16 35.79 -21.73 -22.73
N LEU A 17 35.44 -23.02 -22.71
CA LEU A 17 34.41 -23.54 -21.77
C LEU A 17 34.77 -23.26 -20.30
N LEU A 18 36.06 -23.27 -19.98
CA LEU A 18 36.55 -22.96 -18.64
C LEU A 18 36.26 -21.50 -18.25
N GLU A 19 36.43 -20.58 -19.18
CA GLU A 19 36.22 -19.15 -18.97
C GLU A 19 34.73 -18.83 -18.73
N LEU A 20 33.84 -19.49 -19.47
CA LEU A 20 32.41 -19.42 -19.22
C LEU A 20 32.05 -19.98 -17.84
N LEU A 21 32.63 -21.12 -17.45
CA LEU A 21 32.39 -21.76 -16.16
C LEU A 21 32.85 -20.87 -15.00
N VAL A 22 34.05 -20.31 -15.08
CA VAL A 22 34.58 -19.38 -14.08
C VAL A 22 33.72 -18.13 -13.99
N THR A 23 33.30 -17.58 -15.14
CA THR A 23 32.46 -16.37 -15.18
C THR A 23 31.10 -16.60 -14.53
N LEU A 24 30.42 -17.70 -14.84
CA LEU A 24 29.15 -18.05 -14.21
C LEU A 24 29.31 -18.31 -12.71
N GLY A 25 30.43 -18.90 -12.29
CA GLY A 25 30.77 -19.06 -10.87
C GLY A 25 30.91 -17.71 -10.15
N ILE A 26 31.64 -16.76 -10.74
CA ILE A 26 31.81 -15.41 -10.18
C ILE A 26 30.47 -14.66 -10.16
N ILE A 27 29.68 -14.74 -11.23
CA ILE A 27 28.36 -14.10 -11.29
C ILE A 27 27.44 -14.66 -10.19
N GLY A 28 27.43 -15.98 -9.97
CA GLY A 28 26.64 -16.58 -8.89
C GLY A 28 27.03 -16.08 -7.50
N ILE A 29 28.33 -15.91 -7.23
CA ILE A 29 28.83 -15.35 -5.97
C ILE A 29 28.45 -13.87 -5.82
N LEU A 30 28.58 -13.08 -6.89
CA LEU A 30 28.22 -11.66 -6.85
C LEU A 30 26.71 -11.46 -6.65
N LEU A 31 25.88 -12.25 -7.33
CA LEU A 31 24.42 -12.17 -7.21
C LEU A 31 23.94 -12.49 -5.78
N SER A 32 24.55 -13.45 -5.09
CA SER A 32 24.15 -13.79 -3.72
C SER A 32 24.44 -12.65 -2.74
N LEU A 33 25.57 -11.95 -2.90
CA LEU A 33 25.91 -10.78 -2.08
C LEU A 33 24.96 -9.60 -2.34
N LEU A 34 24.59 -9.38 -3.60
CA LEU A 34 23.62 -8.35 -3.97
C LEU A 34 22.25 -8.61 -3.32
N PHE A 35 21.79 -9.86 -3.31
CA PHE A 35 20.50 -10.21 -2.73
C PHE A 35 20.42 -9.89 -1.22
N VAL A 36 21.47 -10.23 -0.46
CA VAL A 36 21.51 -9.95 0.99
C VAL A 36 21.58 -8.44 1.28
N GLY A 37 22.36 -7.69 0.49
CA GLY A 37 22.43 -6.24 0.65
C GLY A 37 21.11 -5.54 0.30
N PHE A 38 20.42 -6.02 -0.73
CA PHE A 38 19.15 -5.45 -1.18
C PHE A 38 18.03 -5.63 -0.14
N SER A 39 17.86 -6.83 0.41
CA SER A 39 16.80 -7.08 1.41
C SER A 39 16.94 -6.22 2.66
N TYR A 40 18.18 -6.02 3.15
CA TYR A 40 18.44 -5.15 4.30
C TYR A 40 18.05 -3.68 4.05
N VAL A 41 18.38 -3.16 2.86
CA VAL A 41 18.06 -1.78 2.49
C VAL A 41 16.56 -1.60 2.28
N GLN A 42 15.90 -2.56 1.63
CA GLN A 42 14.46 -2.56 1.40
C GLN A 42 13.71 -2.50 2.73
N GLU A 43 14.08 -3.32 3.70
CA GLU A 43 13.46 -3.32 5.03
C GLU A 43 13.54 -1.95 5.72
N LYS A 44 14.70 -1.30 5.66
CA LYS A 44 14.88 0.05 6.22
C LYS A 44 14.08 1.11 5.48
N GLN A 45 13.87 0.94 4.18
CA GLN A 45 13.00 1.82 3.40
C GLN A 45 11.54 1.60 3.74
N ASN A 46 11.10 0.34 3.82
CA ASN A 46 9.74 -0.06 4.19
C ASN A 46 9.34 0.53 5.55
N THR A 47 10.17 0.40 6.59
CA THR A 47 9.88 1.02 7.89
C THR A 47 9.70 2.53 7.81
N LYS A 48 10.53 3.23 7.03
CA LYS A 48 10.43 4.69 6.89
C LYS A 48 9.19 5.09 6.10
N GLN A 49 8.89 4.36 5.03
CA GLN A 49 7.71 4.57 4.22
C GLN A 49 6.46 4.38 5.07
N ALA A 50 6.40 3.32 5.88
CA ALA A 50 5.27 3.05 6.75
C ALA A 50 5.02 4.18 7.76
N LEU A 51 6.08 4.74 8.34
CA LEU A 51 5.97 5.88 9.25
C LEU A 51 5.43 7.15 8.55
N ILE A 52 5.82 7.38 7.30
CA ILE A 52 5.33 8.52 6.49
C ILE A 52 3.85 8.32 6.15
N GLU A 53 3.50 7.14 5.68
CA GLU A 53 2.12 6.76 5.35
C GLU A 53 1.20 6.90 6.57
N MET A 54 1.60 6.37 7.74
CA MET A 54 0.82 6.54 8.97
C MET A 54 0.68 8.01 9.38
N ALA A 55 1.73 8.83 9.25
CA ALA A 55 1.62 10.26 9.55
C ALA A 55 0.65 10.99 8.61
N VAL A 56 0.60 10.58 7.34
CA VAL A 56 -0.38 11.08 6.37
C VAL A 56 -1.80 10.62 6.72
N LEU A 57 -1.98 9.35 7.09
CA LEU A 57 -3.27 8.84 7.56
C LEU A 57 -3.74 9.57 8.82
N GLN A 58 -2.85 9.82 9.80
CA GLN A 58 -3.16 10.62 10.98
C GLN A 58 -3.64 12.03 10.61
N THR A 59 -2.98 12.65 9.63
CA THR A 59 -3.38 13.98 9.13
C THR A 59 -4.77 13.93 8.51
N GLY A 60 -5.07 12.91 7.70
CA GLY A 60 -6.40 12.68 7.12
C GLY A 60 -7.47 12.45 8.19
N ILE A 61 -7.17 11.64 9.21
CA ILE A 61 -8.06 11.36 10.35
C ILE A 61 -8.36 12.63 11.14
N ILE A 62 -7.34 13.46 11.41
CA ILE A 62 -7.51 14.75 12.12
C ILE A 62 -8.32 15.73 11.27
N SER A 63 -8.09 15.79 9.95
CA SER A 63 -8.89 16.63 9.04
C SER A 63 -10.34 16.19 9.04
N TYR A 64 -10.58 14.88 8.96
CA TYR A 64 -11.92 14.31 9.01
C TYR A 64 -12.62 14.64 10.34
N GLU A 65 -11.93 14.49 11.47
CA GLU A 65 -12.47 14.88 12.78
C GLU A 65 -12.81 16.37 12.81
N ALA A 66 -11.99 17.24 12.22
CA ALA A 66 -12.25 18.67 12.17
C ALA A 66 -13.51 19.01 11.35
N ASP A 67 -13.76 18.29 10.26
CA ASP A 67 -14.89 18.52 9.36
C ASP A 67 -16.20 17.91 9.90
N PHE A 68 -16.14 16.74 10.54
CA PHE A 68 -17.33 15.96 10.94
C PHE A 68 -17.53 15.84 12.46
N GLY A 69 -16.58 16.31 13.27
CA GLY A 69 -16.66 16.34 14.73
C GLY A 69 -16.37 15.02 15.45
N ASN A 70 -16.08 13.93 14.73
CA ASN A 70 -15.69 12.64 15.29
C ASN A 70 -14.68 11.94 14.38
N TYR A 71 -13.90 11.00 14.93
CA TYR A 71 -13.05 10.12 14.13
C TYR A 71 -13.88 9.15 13.26
N PRO A 72 -13.32 8.70 12.12
CA PRO A 72 -13.92 7.66 11.28
C PRO A 72 -14.38 6.47 12.11
N ASN A 73 -15.65 6.10 11.98
CA ASN A 73 -16.24 4.99 12.72
C ASN A 73 -17.39 4.36 11.93
N CYS A 74 -17.74 3.12 12.28
CA CYS A 74 -18.95 2.46 11.78
C CYS A 74 -19.63 1.73 12.93
N PRO A 75 -20.59 2.38 13.62
CA PRO A 75 -21.21 1.82 14.82
C PRO A 75 -22.07 0.60 14.50
N GLU A 76 -22.64 0.56 13.30
CA GLU A 76 -23.46 -0.54 12.80
C GLU A 76 -22.64 -1.78 12.39
N LYS A 77 -21.29 -1.69 12.43
CA LYS A 77 -20.36 -2.77 12.10
C LYS A 77 -20.57 -3.37 10.71
N ILE A 78 -20.95 -2.52 9.76
CA ILE A 78 -21.11 -2.89 8.34
C ILE A 78 -19.74 -3.07 7.67
N CYS A 79 -18.71 -2.36 8.15
CA CYS A 79 -17.32 -2.47 7.72
C CYS A 79 -16.36 -2.81 8.89
N THR A 80 -15.19 -3.34 8.55
CA THR A 80 -14.07 -3.42 9.50
C THR A 80 -13.54 -2.01 9.80
N PRO A 81 -12.90 -1.76 10.96
CA PRO A 81 -12.35 -0.44 11.25
C PRO A 81 -11.45 0.14 10.14
N GLY A 82 -10.60 -0.68 9.53
CA GLY A 82 -9.72 -0.26 8.43
C GLY A 82 -10.48 0.13 7.16
N GLU A 83 -11.49 -0.66 6.77
CA GLU A 83 -12.39 -0.32 5.66
C GLU A 83 -13.19 0.96 5.94
N CYS A 84 -13.66 1.13 7.19
CA CYS A 84 -14.37 2.34 7.57
C CYS A 84 -13.46 3.57 7.49
N LEU A 85 -12.20 3.44 7.90
CA LEU A 85 -11.19 4.47 7.71
C LEU A 85 -11.01 4.79 6.22
N PHE A 86 -10.79 3.77 5.38
CA PHE A 86 -10.62 3.94 3.94
C PHE A 86 -11.79 4.66 3.28
N LEU A 87 -13.02 4.18 3.49
CA LEU A 87 -14.23 4.76 2.92
C LEU A 87 -14.48 6.20 3.42
N SER A 88 -14.18 6.48 4.69
CA SER A 88 -14.27 7.84 5.24
C SER A 88 -13.29 8.80 4.56
N MET A 89 -12.06 8.35 4.28
CA MET A 89 -11.04 9.18 3.62
C MET A 89 -11.34 9.42 2.14
N LEU A 90 -12.07 8.51 1.49
CA LEU A 90 -12.58 8.69 0.13
C LEU A 90 -13.89 9.49 0.07
N GLY A 91 -14.43 9.92 1.22
CA GLY A 91 -15.65 10.72 1.30
C GLY A 91 -16.95 9.92 1.19
N PHE A 92 -16.88 8.58 1.25
CA PHE A 92 -18.06 7.72 1.21
C PHE A 92 -18.73 7.55 2.58
N HIS A 93 -18.02 7.75 3.69
CA HIS A 93 -18.58 7.62 5.04
C HIS A 93 -18.58 8.97 5.78
N ASN A 94 -19.59 9.16 6.63
CA ASN A 94 -19.72 10.28 7.57
C ASN A 94 -19.45 9.85 9.03
N ALA A 95 -19.51 10.78 9.98
CA ALA A 95 -19.21 10.52 11.40
C ALA A 95 -20.14 9.48 12.05
N GLU A 96 -21.31 9.25 11.48
CA GLU A 96 -22.27 8.23 11.90
C GLU A 96 -22.00 6.86 11.25
N GLY A 97 -21.05 6.78 10.32
CA GLY A 97 -20.70 5.57 9.59
C GLY A 97 -21.68 5.21 8.47
N ASN A 98 -22.54 6.15 8.07
CA ASN A 98 -23.47 5.96 6.97
C ASN A 98 -22.76 6.16 5.63
N LEU A 99 -23.13 5.33 4.65
CA LEU A 99 -22.72 5.52 3.26
C LEU A 99 -23.40 6.77 2.68
N GLU A 100 -22.62 7.80 2.42
CA GLU A 100 -23.01 9.00 1.69
C GLU A 100 -22.27 9.02 0.34
N LEU A 101 -23.00 9.21 -0.77
CA LEU A 101 -22.36 9.49 -2.06
C LEU A 101 -21.51 10.75 -1.92
N PRO A 102 -20.22 10.74 -2.31
CA PRO A 102 -19.23 11.72 -1.87
C PRO A 102 -19.59 13.14 -2.30
N PRO A 103 -19.91 14.05 -1.35
CA PRO A 103 -19.92 15.49 -1.57
C PRO A 103 -18.59 16.15 -1.15
N TYR A 104 -17.66 15.39 -0.56
CA TYR A 104 -16.44 15.90 0.08
C TYR A 104 -15.20 15.52 -0.74
N PRO A 105 -14.27 16.48 -0.97
CA PRO A 105 -12.99 16.16 -1.60
C PRO A 105 -12.20 15.21 -0.70
N THR A 106 -11.47 14.27 -1.30
CA THR A 106 -10.62 13.36 -0.52
C THR A 106 -9.61 14.17 0.29
N THR A 107 -9.47 13.85 1.57
CA THR A 107 -8.54 14.56 2.48
C THR A 107 -7.12 14.01 2.42
N LEU A 108 -6.93 12.91 1.69
CA LEU A 108 -5.66 12.23 1.52
C LEU A 108 -5.11 12.36 0.10
N PRO A 109 -3.77 12.49 -0.06
CA PRO A 109 -3.10 12.22 -1.32
C PRO A 109 -3.08 10.70 -1.54
N VAL A 110 -4.19 10.16 -2.05
CA VAL A 110 -4.40 8.71 -2.22
C VAL A 110 -3.37 8.07 -3.17
N GLU A 111 -2.71 8.87 -3.99
CA GLU A 111 -1.59 8.46 -4.85
C GLU A 111 -0.41 7.94 -4.05
N LEU A 112 -0.20 8.43 -2.81
CA LEU A 112 0.82 7.92 -1.91
C LEU A 112 0.61 6.43 -1.60
N PHE A 113 -0.64 5.98 -1.64
CA PHE A 113 -1.07 4.61 -1.38
C PHE A 113 -1.32 3.80 -2.66
N GLY A 114 -0.90 4.33 -3.81
CA GLY A 114 -1.02 3.67 -5.10
C GLY A 114 -2.39 3.83 -5.79
N PHE A 115 -3.32 4.60 -5.22
CA PHE A 115 -4.62 4.83 -5.83
C PHE A 115 -4.59 6.02 -6.79
N ASP A 116 -5.23 5.87 -7.95
CA ASP A 116 -5.42 6.95 -8.90
C ASP A 116 -6.76 7.65 -8.64
N GLN A 117 -6.72 8.82 -7.99
CA GLN A 117 -7.94 9.59 -7.67
C GLN A 117 -8.76 9.92 -8.92
N ALA A 118 -8.11 10.10 -10.08
CA ALA A 118 -8.81 10.48 -11.31
C ALA A 118 -9.73 9.36 -11.84
N LYS A 119 -9.55 8.11 -11.37
CA LYS A 119 -10.43 6.99 -11.71
C LYS A 119 -11.73 6.98 -10.91
N LEU A 120 -11.80 7.68 -9.77
CA LEU A 120 -13.07 7.82 -9.03
C LEU A 120 -13.97 8.87 -9.69
N ASP A 121 -14.73 8.47 -10.71
CA ASP A 121 -15.81 9.30 -11.24
C ASP A 121 -17.09 9.09 -10.44
N THR A 122 -17.51 10.15 -9.74
CA THR A 122 -18.77 10.17 -8.98
C THR A 122 -20.00 9.86 -9.83
N ALA A 123 -19.96 10.11 -11.14
CA ALA A 123 -21.06 9.82 -12.06
C ALA A 123 -21.21 8.32 -12.37
N GLU A 124 -20.16 7.52 -12.14
CA GLU A 124 -20.17 6.07 -12.36
C GLU A 124 -20.47 5.27 -11.08
N ILE A 125 -20.68 5.96 -9.95
CA ILE A 125 -21.02 5.30 -8.68
C ILE A 125 -22.41 4.65 -8.81
N PRO A 126 -22.54 3.33 -8.60
CA PRO A 126 -23.83 2.67 -8.62
C PRO A 126 -24.70 3.13 -7.44
N GLU A 127 -26.02 3.04 -7.58
CA GLU A 127 -26.93 3.19 -6.43
C GLU A 127 -26.72 1.99 -5.48
N LEU A 128 -26.00 2.24 -4.38
CA LEU A 128 -25.63 1.24 -3.39
C LEU A 128 -26.51 1.39 -2.15
N SER A 129 -27.00 0.28 -1.59
CA SER A 129 -27.73 0.28 -0.33
C SER A 129 -26.79 0.03 0.85
N HIS A 130 -27.13 0.55 2.04
CA HIS A 130 -26.37 0.32 3.28
C HIS A 130 -26.18 -1.17 3.64
N ASN A 131 -27.02 -2.07 3.10
CA ASN A 131 -26.95 -3.51 3.36
C ASN A 131 -26.14 -4.30 2.31
N ASP A 132 -25.68 -3.64 1.24
CA ASP A 132 -24.92 -4.28 0.16
C ASP A 132 -23.43 -3.87 0.20
N GLY A 133 -22.81 -3.86 1.38
CA GLY A 133 -21.42 -3.44 1.58
C GLY A 133 -20.39 -4.15 0.68
N ASP A 134 -20.67 -5.40 0.30
CA ASP A 134 -19.83 -6.17 -0.64
C ASP A 134 -19.85 -5.60 -2.07
N SER A 135 -20.96 -4.97 -2.48
CA SER A 135 -21.11 -4.41 -3.82
C SER A 135 -20.34 -3.10 -4.01
N LEU A 136 -20.27 -2.25 -2.98
CA LEU A 136 -19.47 -1.03 -2.99
C LEU A 136 -17.98 -1.36 -3.05
N LYS A 137 -17.51 -2.27 -2.19
CA LYS A 137 -16.11 -2.68 -2.19
C LYS A 137 -15.71 -3.34 -3.51
N LEU A 138 -16.59 -4.19 -4.06
CA LEU A 138 -16.35 -4.80 -5.37
C LEU A 138 -16.26 -3.75 -6.48
N TRP A 139 -17.14 -2.75 -6.47
CA TRP A 139 -17.08 -1.64 -7.44
C TRP A 139 -15.82 -0.80 -7.26
N LEU A 140 -15.45 -0.44 -6.02
CA LEU A 140 -14.20 0.27 -5.73
C LEU A 140 -12.99 -0.53 -6.20
N ALA A 141 -12.97 -1.85 -5.93
CA ALA A 141 -11.88 -2.71 -6.36
C ALA A 141 -11.73 -2.78 -7.89
N GLN A 142 -12.85 -2.79 -8.63
CA GLN A 142 -12.84 -2.74 -10.08
C GLN A 142 -12.40 -1.37 -10.62
N THR A 143 -12.88 -0.29 -10.00
CA THR A 143 -12.61 1.09 -10.41
C THR A 143 -11.16 1.49 -10.14
N LEU A 144 -10.64 1.12 -8.96
CA LEU A 144 -9.27 1.38 -8.53
C LEU A 144 -8.27 0.36 -9.07
N GLU A 145 -8.74 -0.76 -9.62
CA GLU A 145 -7.93 -1.92 -10.01
C GLU A 145 -7.06 -2.48 -8.86
N GLN A 146 -7.49 -2.24 -7.60
CA GLN A 146 -6.79 -2.59 -6.38
C GLN A 146 -7.79 -2.78 -5.23
N ASP A 147 -7.45 -3.61 -4.24
CA ASP A 147 -8.24 -3.75 -3.02
C ASP A 147 -8.42 -2.38 -2.31
N PRO A 148 -9.64 -1.97 -1.92
CA PRO A 148 -9.92 -0.69 -1.28
C PRO A 148 -9.49 -0.66 0.20
N SER A 149 -8.18 -0.85 0.41
CA SER A 149 -7.56 -0.99 1.72
C SER A 149 -6.22 -0.24 1.73
N PHE A 150 -5.91 0.47 2.82
CA PHE A 150 -4.58 1.05 3.00
C PHE A 150 -3.61 -0.05 3.40
N LEU A 151 -2.71 -0.42 2.50
CA LEU A 151 -1.70 -1.45 2.74
C LEU A 151 -0.36 -0.81 3.15
N ASP A 152 0.31 -1.43 4.11
CA ASP A 152 1.67 -1.11 4.50
C ASP A 152 2.69 -1.66 3.48
N PRO A 153 3.98 -1.29 3.59
CA PRO A 153 5.01 -1.70 2.63
C PRO A 153 5.31 -3.21 2.57
N TRP A 154 4.76 -4.00 3.49
CA TRP A 154 4.85 -5.46 3.48
C TRP A 154 3.56 -6.12 2.95
N GLY A 155 2.57 -5.30 2.58
CA GLY A 155 1.31 -5.73 2.00
C GLY A 155 0.22 -6.06 3.03
N ASN A 156 0.42 -5.71 4.30
CA ASN A 156 -0.60 -5.90 5.32
C ASN A 156 -1.49 -4.66 5.42
N GLU A 157 -2.77 -4.82 5.76
CA GLU A 157 -3.62 -3.67 6.03
C GLU A 157 -3.12 -2.88 7.25
N TYR A 158 -3.10 -1.56 7.15
CA TYR A 158 -2.93 -0.70 8.32
C TYR A 158 -4.05 -0.94 9.32
N GLN A 159 -3.67 -1.17 10.58
CA GLN A 159 -4.61 -1.43 11.64
C GLN A 159 -5.13 -0.09 12.18
N TYR A 160 -6.44 0.09 12.14
CA TYR A 160 -7.13 1.25 12.71
C TYR A 160 -8.05 0.80 13.83
N GLU A 161 -8.06 1.54 14.93
CA GLU A 161 -8.90 1.23 16.09
C GLU A 161 -9.51 2.52 16.64
N TYR A 162 -10.83 2.59 16.62
CA TYR A 162 -11.61 3.64 17.27
C TYR A 162 -13.01 3.12 17.65
N PRO A 163 -13.46 3.33 18.91
CA PRO A 163 -12.68 3.82 20.04
C PRO A 163 -11.63 2.80 20.48
N ARG A 164 -10.52 3.27 21.06
CA ARG A 164 -9.50 2.39 21.63
C ARG A 164 -10.01 1.60 22.84
N GLN A 165 -9.60 0.34 22.94
CA GLN A 165 -9.96 -0.56 24.05
C GLN A 165 -9.16 -0.30 25.34
N ASP A 166 -8.04 0.43 25.27
CA ASP A 166 -7.09 0.60 26.38
C ASP A 166 -7.32 1.86 27.23
N ASP A 167 -8.54 2.40 27.25
CA ASP A 167 -8.96 3.61 27.99
C ASP A 167 -8.18 4.90 27.66
N ALA A 168 -7.20 4.86 26.74
CA ALA A 168 -6.37 6.00 26.38
C ALA A 168 -7.13 7.10 25.61
N GLY A 169 -8.36 6.82 25.18
CA GLY A 169 -9.19 7.72 24.39
C GLY A 169 -8.68 7.92 22.96
N GLY A 170 -9.51 8.51 22.10
CA GLY A 170 -9.17 8.76 20.69
C GLY A 170 -9.01 7.48 19.87
N TYR A 171 -8.27 7.60 18.76
CA TYR A 171 -7.99 6.51 17.82
C TYR A 171 -6.55 5.98 17.96
N ARG A 172 -6.31 4.81 17.37
CA ARG A 172 -4.98 4.24 17.15
C ARG A 172 -4.85 3.82 15.70
N ILE A 173 -3.67 4.05 15.14
CA ILE A 173 -3.26 3.52 13.84
C ILE A 173 -1.85 2.93 13.94
N TYR A 174 -1.62 1.77 13.33
CA TYR A 174 -0.32 1.09 13.33
C TYR A 174 -0.18 0.12 12.15
N SER A 175 1.06 -0.26 11.82
CA SER A 175 1.37 -1.34 10.86
C SER A 175 1.80 -2.59 11.62
N LEU A 176 1.44 -3.76 11.09
CA LEU A 176 1.85 -5.07 11.60
C LEU A 176 3.32 -5.38 11.30
N GLY A 177 3.98 -4.54 10.51
CA GLY A 177 5.38 -4.73 10.15
C GLY A 177 5.61 -5.94 9.25
N PRO A 178 6.88 -6.38 9.15
CA PRO A 178 7.32 -7.43 8.23
C PRO A 178 6.69 -8.79 8.44
N ASP A 179 6.35 -9.16 9.69
CA ASP A 179 5.81 -10.49 9.98
C ASP A 179 4.30 -10.60 9.76
N GLY A 180 3.61 -9.46 9.65
CA GLY A 180 2.18 -9.34 9.40
C GLY A 180 1.31 -9.86 10.54
N LYS A 181 1.81 -9.92 11.78
CA LYS A 181 1.14 -10.57 12.91
C LYS A 181 1.13 -9.68 14.15
N THR A 182 -0.07 -9.49 14.69
CA THR A 182 -0.29 -8.93 16.02
C THR A 182 -1.06 -9.97 16.86
N GLY A 183 -0.63 -10.19 18.10
CA GLY A 183 -1.34 -11.04 19.07
C GLY A 183 -2.19 -10.22 20.04
N ASP A 184 -2.55 -10.80 21.19
CA ASP A 184 -3.23 -10.08 22.28
C ASP A 184 -2.40 -8.90 22.84
N GLN A 185 -1.08 -8.96 22.62
CA GLN A 185 -0.14 -7.87 22.84
C GLN A 185 0.51 -7.52 21.50
N PHE A 186 0.88 -6.25 21.35
CA PHE A 186 1.64 -5.79 20.19
C PHE A 186 2.93 -6.59 20.01
N SER A 187 3.21 -6.94 18.76
CA SER A 187 4.45 -7.57 18.38
C SER A 187 5.61 -6.57 18.48
N LYS A 188 6.83 -7.11 18.52
CA LYS A 188 8.05 -6.31 18.61
C LYS A 188 8.30 -5.47 17.36
N ASP A 189 7.80 -5.94 16.22
CA ASP A 189 7.97 -5.33 14.91
C ASP A 189 6.78 -4.48 14.46
N ASP A 190 5.69 -4.45 15.25
CA ASP A 190 4.60 -3.50 15.04
C ASP A 190 5.15 -2.07 15.05
N LEU A 191 4.65 -1.25 14.12
CA LEU A 191 5.09 0.13 13.95
C LEU A 191 3.96 1.09 14.32
N PHE A 192 4.27 1.99 15.25
CA PHE A 192 3.38 3.06 15.65
C PHE A 192 3.91 4.40 15.11
N PRO A 193 3.02 5.34 14.77
CA PRO A 193 3.44 6.72 14.53
C PRO A 193 4.07 7.30 15.80
N ASN A 194 5.10 8.16 15.62
CA ASN A 194 5.79 8.82 16.73
C ASN A 194 4.92 9.88 17.42
#